data_AF-A0A9D6UUR9-F1
#
_entry.id   AF-A0A9D6UUR9-F1
#
_cell.length_a   1.000
_cell.length_b   1.000
_cell.length_c   1.000
_cell.angle_alpha   90.00
_cell.angle_beta   90.00
_cell.angle_gamma   90.00
#
_symmetry.space_group_name_H-M   'P 1'
#
loop_
_entity.id
_entity.type
_entity.pdbx_description
1 polymer ?
#
loop_
_entity_poly.entity_id
_entity_poly.type
_entity_poly.pdbx_seq_one_letter_code
_entity_poly.pdbx_strand_id
1 'polypeptide(L)'
;MTPEDPSVVLDLIGAFRRSKAMFTAVKLGVFDRLNERPRTANELALDLGAETGALARLLDGCAGLGLLVKFGDRYGNSAVADVYLRQGSRMSLAGYILYSDEVLYPMWAHLDDAVREGTHRWS
;
A
#
# COMPACT_ATOMS: atom_id res chain seq x y z
N MET A 1 37.54 0.85 -13.00
CA MET A 1 36.59 0.09 -12.16
C MET A 1 35.21 0.59 -12.50
N THR A 2 34.32 -0.29 -12.93
CA THR A 2 32.90 0.01 -13.08
C THR A 2 32.34 0.20 -11.67
N PRO A 3 31.51 1.22 -11.40
CA PRO A 3 30.85 1.33 -10.10
C PRO A 3 29.99 0.10 -9.85
N GLU A 4 29.94 -0.31 -8.57
CA GLU A 4 29.02 -1.36 -8.10
C GLU A 4 27.56 -1.00 -8.41
N ASP A 5 26.71 -2.01 -8.59
CA ASP A 5 25.30 -1.82 -8.90
C ASP A 5 24.54 -1.16 -7.71
N PRO A 6 23.92 0.03 -7.89
CA PRO A 6 23.19 0.71 -6.82
C PRO A 6 21.78 0.16 -6.59
N SER A 7 21.33 -0.86 -7.34
CA SER A 7 19.96 -1.38 -7.31
C SER A 7 19.43 -1.65 -5.89
N VAL A 8 20.22 -2.32 -5.04
CA VAL A 8 19.81 -2.65 -3.66
C VAL A 8 19.51 -1.40 -2.82
N VAL A 9 20.27 -0.32 -3.01
CA VAL A 9 20.10 0.93 -2.26
C VAL A 9 18.86 1.67 -2.76
N LEU A 10 18.69 1.75 -4.08
CA LEU A 10 17.53 2.39 -4.70
C LEU A 10 16.23 1.64 -4.37
N ASP A 11 16.29 0.31 -4.30
CA ASP A 11 15.17 -0.53 -3.91
C ASP A 11 14.74 -0.26 -2.48
N LEU A 12 15.67 -0.19 -1.53
CA LEU A 12 15.38 0.12 -0.13
C LEU A 12 14.86 1.56 0.04
N ILE A 13 15.46 2.54 -0.64
CA ILE A 13 14.99 3.92 -0.71
C ILE A 13 13.56 4.01 -1.28
N GLY A 14 13.20 3.13 -2.21
CA GLY A 14 11.85 3.07 -2.77
C GLY A 14 10.84 2.29 -1.91
N ALA A 15 11.30 1.33 -1.10
CA ALA A 15 10.44 0.34 -0.44
C ALA A 15 9.40 0.97 0.48
N PHE A 16 9.77 1.97 1.29
CA PHE A 16 8.82 2.63 2.20
C PHE A 16 7.65 3.30 1.47
N ARG A 17 7.90 3.88 0.29
CA ARG A 17 6.87 4.52 -0.55
C ARG A 17 5.91 3.47 -1.11
N ARG A 18 6.44 2.34 -1.58
CA ARG A 18 5.64 1.21 -2.08
C ARG A 18 4.76 0.61 -0.98
N SER A 19 5.34 0.41 0.23
CA SER A 19 4.59 -0.04 1.41
C SER A 19 3.48 0.94 1.78
N LYS A 20 3.78 2.25 1.87
CA LYS A 20 2.77 3.26 2.25
C LYS A 20 1.65 3.39 1.22
N ALA A 21 1.93 3.21 -0.07
CA ALA A 21 0.89 3.13 -1.10
C ALA A 21 -0.06 1.95 -0.85
N MET A 22 0.48 0.75 -0.61
CA MET A 22 -0.33 -0.43 -0.26
C MET A 22 -1.14 -0.18 1.02
N PHE A 23 -0.52 0.36 2.08
CA PHE A 23 -1.17 0.63 3.35
C PHE A 23 -2.35 1.60 3.19
N THR A 24 -2.15 2.67 2.41
CA THR A 24 -3.18 3.65 2.10
C THR A 24 -4.35 3.03 1.34
N ALA A 25 -4.08 2.19 0.32
CA ALA A 25 -5.13 1.51 -0.43
C ALA A 25 -5.94 0.52 0.43
N VAL A 26 -5.29 -0.21 1.34
CA VAL A 26 -5.97 -1.07 2.34
C VAL A 26 -6.83 -0.23 3.27
N LYS A 27 -6.27 0.85 3.83
CA LYS A 27 -6.98 1.75 4.76
C LYS A 27 -8.19 2.43 4.15
N LEU A 28 -8.09 2.82 2.88
CA LEU A 28 -9.23 3.37 2.13
C LEU A 28 -10.24 2.30 1.69
N GLY A 29 -9.98 1.00 1.88
CA GLY A 29 -10.88 -0.07 1.50
C GLY A 29 -10.97 -0.30 -0.02
N VAL A 30 -9.94 0.07 -0.79
CA VAL A 30 -9.92 -0.07 -2.25
C VAL A 30 -10.17 -1.53 -2.68
N PHE A 31 -9.45 -2.47 -2.07
CA PHE A 31 -9.51 -3.88 -2.47
C PHE A 31 -10.88 -4.51 -2.18
N ASP A 32 -11.55 -4.08 -1.11
CA ASP A 32 -12.89 -4.55 -0.76
C ASP A 32 -13.94 -4.06 -1.77
N ARG A 33 -13.83 -2.80 -2.24
CA ARG A 33 -14.76 -2.25 -3.26
C ARG A 33 -14.58 -2.85 -4.65
N LEU A 34 -13.43 -3.48 -4.90
CA LEU A 34 -13.11 -4.16 -6.15
C LEU A 34 -13.42 -5.66 -6.15
N ASN A 35 -13.88 -6.22 -5.02
CA ASN A 35 -14.15 -7.67 -4.87
C ASN A 35 -15.12 -8.24 -5.90
N GLU A 36 -16.19 -7.51 -6.23
CA GLU A 36 -17.25 -8.03 -7.10
C GLU A 36 -16.97 -7.81 -8.60
N ARG A 37 -16.41 -6.64 -8.94
CA ARG A 37 -16.17 -6.24 -10.33
C ARG A 37 -15.12 -5.14 -10.45
N PRO A 38 -14.45 -5.04 -11.61
CA PRO A 38 -13.61 -3.89 -11.91
C PRO A 38 -14.38 -2.56 -11.94
N ARG A 39 -13.81 -1.51 -11.36
CA ARG A 39 -14.42 -0.17 -11.25
C ARG A 39 -13.49 0.93 -11.78
N THR A 40 -14.08 2.02 -12.24
CA THR A 40 -13.30 3.22 -12.60
C THR A 40 -12.82 3.95 -11.34
N ALA A 41 -11.80 4.80 -11.50
CA ALA A 41 -11.37 5.67 -10.40
C ALA A 41 -12.49 6.59 -9.91
N ASN A 42 -13.38 7.05 -10.79
CA ASN A 42 -14.50 7.91 -10.44
C ASN A 42 -15.56 7.17 -9.60
N GLU A 43 -15.90 5.94 -10.00
CA GLU A 43 -16.81 5.06 -9.22
C GLU A 43 -16.25 4.79 -7.82
N LEU A 44 -14.95 4.48 -7.72
CA LEU A 44 -14.30 4.25 -6.43
C LEU A 44 -14.19 5.53 -5.59
N ALA A 45 -13.88 6.66 -6.20
CA ALA A 45 -13.74 7.94 -5.50
C ALA A 45 -15.04 8.36 -4.83
N LEU A 46 -16.16 8.20 -5.54
CA LEU A 46 -17.51 8.44 -5.00
C LEU A 46 -17.80 7.53 -3.79
N ASP A 47 -17.52 6.23 -3.93
CA ASP A 47 -17.79 5.23 -2.89
C ASP A 47 -16.89 5.38 -1.64
N LEU A 48 -15.67 5.89 -1.83
CA LEU A 48 -14.66 6.02 -0.79
C LEU A 48 -14.54 7.44 -0.21
N GLY A 49 -15.29 8.40 -0.76
CA GLY A 49 -15.21 9.81 -0.35
C GLY A 49 -13.83 10.44 -0.63
N ALA A 50 -13.19 10.05 -1.73
CA ALA A 50 -11.86 10.52 -2.12
C ALA A 50 -11.92 11.46 -3.33
N GLU A 51 -10.89 12.29 -3.51
CA GLU A 51 -10.74 13.07 -4.74
C GLU A 51 -10.29 12.15 -5.90
N THR A 52 -11.01 12.21 -7.02
CA THR A 52 -10.86 11.26 -8.14
C THR A 52 -9.45 11.20 -8.70
N GLY A 53 -8.79 12.35 -8.92
CA GLY A 53 -7.43 12.40 -9.47
C GLY A 53 -6.38 11.84 -8.52
N ALA A 54 -6.48 12.14 -7.23
CA ALA A 54 -5.61 11.60 -6.18
C ALA A 54 -5.77 10.09 -6.04
N LEU A 55 -7.02 9.61 -6.01
CA LEU A 55 -7.28 8.18 -5.97
C LEU A 55 -6.75 7.48 -7.23
N ALA A 56 -6.96 8.05 -8.41
CA ALA A 56 -6.44 7.48 -9.67
C ALA A 56 -4.91 7.28 -9.63
N ARG A 57 -4.14 8.25 -9.09
CA ARG A 57 -2.68 8.10 -8.93
C ARG A 57 -2.32 6.97 -7.97
N LEU A 58 -3.06 6.81 -6.88
CA LEU A 58 -2.86 5.69 -5.95
C LEU A 58 -3.16 4.35 -6.63
N LEU A 59 -4.27 4.25 -7.37
CA LEU A 59 -4.67 3.05 -8.10
C LEU A 59 -3.65 2.67 -9.18
N ASP A 60 -3.14 3.65 -9.93
CA ASP A 60 -2.07 3.44 -10.91
C ASP A 60 -0.77 2.98 -10.24
N GLY A 61 -0.43 3.55 -9.08
CA GLY A 61 0.67 3.06 -8.25
C GLY A 61 0.48 1.60 -7.83
N CYS A 62 -0.70 1.24 -7.32
CA CYS A 62 -1.03 -0.14 -6.96
C CYS A 62 -1.01 -1.09 -8.17
N ALA A 63 -1.40 -0.62 -9.36
CA ALA A 63 -1.29 -1.40 -10.59
C ALA A 63 0.18 -1.62 -10.99
N GLY A 64 1.02 -0.59 -10.91
CA GLY A 64 2.47 -0.71 -11.13
C GLY A 64 3.18 -1.61 -10.13
N LEU A 65 2.62 -1.78 -8.92
CA LEU A 65 3.08 -2.73 -7.90
C LEU A 65 2.52 -4.15 -8.08
N GLY A 66 1.68 -4.40 -9.10
CA GLY A 66 1.04 -5.69 -9.33
C GLY A 66 -0.06 -6.04 -8.33
N LEU A 67 -0.53 -5.07 -7.54
CA LEU A 67 -1.62 -5.27 -6.58
C LEU A 67 -2.99 -5.13 -7.25
N LEU A 68 -3.09 -4.26 -8.25
CA LEU A 68 -4.26 -4.11 -9.10
C LEU A 68 -3.93 -4.48 -10.55
N VAL A 69 -4.97 -4.84 -11.30
CA VAL A 69 -4.90 -4.97 -12.75
C VAL A 69 -5.74 -3.85 -13.37
N LYS A 70 -5.18 -3.14 -14.34
CA LYS A 70 -5.85 -2.04 -15.05
C LYS A 70 -6.31 -2.51 -16.42
N PHE A 71 -7.59 -2.30 -16.73
CA PHE A 71 -8.24 -2.63 -17.99
C PHE A 71 -8.86 -1.35 -18.56
N GLY A 72 -8.11 -0.63 -19.40
CA GLY A 72 -8.54 0.70 -19.85
C GLY A 72 -8.63 1.68 -18.68
N ASP A 73 -9.83 2.17 -18.39
CA ASP A 73 -10.14 3.09 -17.30
C ASP A 73 -10.62 2.39 -16.01
N ARG A 74 -10.67 1.06 -15.99
CA ARG A 74 -11.13 0.25 -14.85
C ARG A 74 -9.97 -0.46 -14.15
N TYR A 75 -10.13 -0.66 -12.85
CA TYR A 75 -9.20 -1.36 -11.97
C TYR A 75 -9.89 -2.56 -11.35
N GLY A 76 -9.18 -3.67 -11.20
CA GLY A 76 -9.61 -4.85 -10.44
C GLY A 76 -8.49 -5.38 -9.55
N ASN A 77 -8.81 -6.22 -8.57
CA ASN A 77 -7.80 -6.86 -7.74
C ASN A 77 -6.94 -7.81 -8.58
N SER A 78 -5.64 -7.84 -8.31
CA SER A 78 -4.81 -9.00 -8.66
C SER A 78 -5.21 -10.21 -7.80
N ALA A 79 -4.81 -11.43 -8.21
CA ALA A 79 -5.09 -12.64 -7.44
C ALA A 79 -4.51 -12.58 -6.01
N VAL A 80 -3.31 -12.01 -5.85
CA VAL A 80 -2.67 -11.86 -4.52
C VAL A 80 -3.40 -10.83 -3.67
N ALA A 81 -3.82 -9.71 -4.25
CA ALA A 81 -4.57 -8.69 -3.51
C ALA A 81 -5.95 -9.19 -3.08
N ASP A 82 -6.61 -9.99 -3.92
CA ASP A 82 -7.92 -10.54 -3.59
C ASP A 82 -7.86 -11.50 -2.40
N VAL A 83 -6.81 -12.30 -2.30
CA VAL A 83 -6.62 -13.24 -1.19
C VAL A 83 -6.16 -12.55 0.09
N TYR A 84 -5.20 -11.62 0.01
CA TYR A 84 -4.49 -11.12 1.20
C TYR A 84 -4.80 -9.67 1.58
N LEU A 85 -5.33 -8.83 0.68
CA LEU A 85 -5.53 -7.40 0.94
C LEU A 85 -6.99 -7.00 1.17
N ARG A 86 -7.95 -7.87 0.83
CA ARG A 86 -9.37 -7.68 1.19
C ARG A 86 -9.61 -7.98 2.67
N GLN A 87 -10.32 -7.12 3.38
CA GLN A 87 -10.71 -7.35 4.77
C GLN A 87 -11.67 -8.54 4.90
N GLY A 88 -12.55 -8.74 3.92
CA GLY A 88 -13.50 -9.86 3.91
C GLY A 88 -12.90 -11.25 3.62
N SER A 89 -11.60 -11.34 3.31
CA SER A 89 -10.95 -12.63 3.03
C SER A 89 -10.58 -13.38 4.31
N ARG A 90 -10.73 -14.71 4.30
CA ARG A 90 -10.28 -15.58 5.40
C ARG A 90 -8.77 -15.57 5.61
N MET A 91 -8.00 -15.24 4.57
CA MET A 91 -6.54 -15.15 4.61
C MET A 91 -6.04 -13.71 4.67
N SER A 92 -6.91 -12.77 5.03
CA SER A 92 -6.59 -11.35 5.01
C SER A 92 -5.39 -11.02 5.90
N LEU A 93 -4.45 -10.25 5.34
CA LEU A 93 -3.38 -9.57 6.06
C LEU A 93 -3.73 -8.10 6.32
N ALA A 94 -4.93 -7.63 5.95
CA ALA A 94 -5.32 -6.23 6.09
C ALA A 94 -5.17 -5.72 7.52
N GLY A 95 -5.52 -6.52 8.53
CA GLY A 95 -5.33 -6.15 9.94
C GLY A 95 -3.86 -5.92 10.31
N TYR A 96 -2.96 -6.79 9.87
CA TYR A 96 -1.52 -6.63 10.12
C TYR A 96 -0.93 -5.45 9.35
N ILE A 97 -1.43 -5.20 8.13
CA ILE A 97 -1.06 -4.03 7.32
C ILE A 97 -1.48 -2.73 8.01
N LEU A 98 -2.71 -2.64 8.51
CA LEU A 98 -3.20 -1.47 9.24
C LEU A 98 -2.42 -1.24 10.54
N TYR A 99 -2.14 -2.30 11.30
CA TYR A 99 -1.26 -2.23 12.46
C TYR A 99 0.15 -1.75 12.09
N SER A 100 0.69 -2.23 10.97
CA SER A 100 1.99 -1.80 10.48
C SER A 100 1.99 -0.31 10.10
N ASP A 101 0.90 0.21 9.53
CA ASP A 101 0.78 1.62 9.15
C ASP A 101 0.61 2.55 10.35
N GLU A 102 -0.25 2.16 11.29
CA GLU A 102 -0.69 3.04 12.39
C GLU A 102 0.20 2.96 13.61
N VAL A 103 0.82 1.80 13.86
CA VAL A 103 1.62 1.56 15.06
C VAL A 103 3.10 1.39 14.71
N LEU A 104 3.44 0.46 13.80
CA LEU A 104 4.85 0.18 13.52
C LEU A 104 5.53 1.34 12.78
N TYR A 105 4.90 1.90 11.76
CA TYR A 105 5.52 2.92 10.91
C TYR A 105 5.97 4.17 11.70
N PRO A 106 5.16 4.76 12.60
CA PRO A 106 5.63 5.83 13.48
C PRO A 106 6.83 5.44 14.34
N MET A 107 6.85 4.22 14.91
CA MET A 107 7.99 3.76 15.71
C MET A 107 9.27 3.64 14.87
N TRP A 108 9.15 3.12 13.64
CA TRP A 108 10.28 3.03 12.70
C TRP A 108 10.78 4.41 12.25
N ALA A 109 9.93 5.45 12.27
CA ALA A 109 10.35 6.81 11.98
C ALA A 109 11.31 7.39 13.05
N HIS A 110 11.35 6.80 14.24
CA HIS A 110 12.21 7.18 15.36
C HIS A 110 13.30 6.13 15.66
N LEU A 111 13.65 5.30 14.68
CA LEU A 111 14.64 4.23 14.86
C LEU A 111 16.03 4.79 15.21
N ASP A 112 16.43 5.93 14.65
CA ASP A 112 17.73 6.51 14.90
C ASP A 112 17.90 6.95 16.37
N ASP A 113 16.85 7.49 16.97
CA ASP A 113 16.82 7.75 18.42
C ASP A 113 16.92 6.42 19.18
N ALA A 114 16.17 5.38 18.79
CA ALA A 114 16.18 4.07 19.47
C ALA A 114 17.60 3.47 19.52
N VAL A 115 18.34 3.60 18.42
CA VAL A 115 19.73 3.14 18.32
C VAL A 115 20.67 3.97 19.19
N ARG A 116 20.51 5.30 19.23
CA ARG A 116 21.38 6.18 20.03
C ARG A 116 21.15 6.03 21.52
N GLU A 117 19.90 5.86 21.94
CA GLU A 117 19.50 5.85 23.35
C GLU A 117 19.39 4.45 23.95
N GLY A 118 19.29 3.40 23.11
CA GLY A 118 19.08 2.03 23.58
C GLY A 118 17.68 1.77 24.16
N THR A 119 16.69 2.61 23.82
CA THR A 119 15.31 2.55 24.32
C THR A 119 14.33 2.12 23.23
N HIS A 120 13.18 1.60 23.64
CA HIS A 120 12.09 1.26 22.73
C HIS A 120 11.23 2.49 22.39
N ARG A 121 10.52 2.46 21.25
CA ARG A 121 9.73 3.60 20.73
C ARG A 121 8.22 3.40 20.81
N TRP A 122 7.75 2.58 21.76
CA TRP A 122 6.31 2.32 21.97
C TRP A 122 5.55 3.53 22.57
N SER A 123 6.23 4.62 22.89
CA SER A 123 5.71 5.81 23.58
C SER A 123 5.95 7.10 22.79
#